data_AF-A0A6B1I0F9-F1
#
_entry.id   AF-A0A6B1I0F9-F1
#
_cell.length_a   1.000
_cell.length_b   1.000
_cell.length_c   1.000
_cell.angle_alpha   90.00
_cell.angle_beta   90.00
_cell.angle_gamma   90.00
#
_symmetry.space_group_name_H-M   'P 1'
#
loop_
_entity.id
_entity.type
_entity.pdbx_description
1 polymer ?
#
loop_
_entity_poly.entity_id
_entity_poly.type
_entity_poly.pdbx_seq_one_letter_code
_entity_poly.pdbx_strand_id
1 'polypeptide(L)'
;MVEKTATINNPLGIHARPAALLVQTAAQFKAEIYLSKGDVDGVNGKSIMGVMMLAAEQGAQVAVRAEGEDEDAAIEAMVSLLESTFEGQT
;
A
#
# COMPACT_ATOMS: atom_id res chain seq x y z
N MET A 1 -5.35 -16.12 -0.49
CA MET A 1 -4.68 -15.12 0.36
C MET A 1 -3.20 -15.11 0.02
N VAL A 2 -2.65 -13.93 -0.28
CA VAL A 2 -1.22 -13.71 -0.54
C VAL A 2 -0.68 -12.53 0.28
N GLU A 3 0.60 -12.59 0.63
CA GLU A 3 1.27 -11.55 1.42
C GLU A 3 2.71 -11.32 0.92
N LYS A 4 3.13 -10.05 0.89
CA LYS A 4 4.47 -9.60 0.48
C LYS A 4 4.84 -8.34 1.26
N THR A 5 6.14 -8.15 1.49
CA THR A 5 6.67 -6.94 2.11
C THR A 5 7.26 -6.02 1.04
N ALA A 6 6.91 -4.73 1.11
CA ALA A 6 7.47 -3.67 0.27
C ALA A 6 8.34 -2.74 1.11
N THR A 7 9.41 -2.20 0.52
CA THR A 7 10.23 -1.14 1.14
C THR A 7 9.89 0.22 0.54
N ILE A 8 9.55 1.19 1.38
CA ILE A 8 9.17 2.53 0.90
C ILE A 8 10.41 3.30 0.42
N ASN A 9 10.47 3.60 -0.87
CA ASN A 9 11.60 4.31 -1.47
C ASN A 9 11.38 5.83 -1.61
N ASN A 10 10.13 6.30 -1.50
CA ASN A 10 9.82 7.72 -1.56
C ASN A 10 10.48 8.50 -0.41
N PRO A 11 11.28 9.55 -0.68
CA PRO A 11 11.94 10.35 0.37
C PRO A 11 10.98 11.00 1.37
N LEU A 12 9.74 11.28 0.96
CA LEU A 12 8.71 11.87 1.83
C LEU A 12 7.80 10.81 2.49
N GLY A 13 8.07 9.52 2.29
CA GLY A 13 7.22 8.43 2.77
C GLY A 13 5.80 8.43 2.18
N ILE A 14 4.86 7.79 2.86
CA ILE A 14 3.44 7.78 2.48
C ILE A 14 2.75 9.03 3.04
N HIS A 15 2.81 10.13 2.28
CA HIS A 15 2.03 11.36 2.54
C HIS A 15 0.75 11.40 1.70
N ALA A 16 0.03 12.53 1.70
CA ALA A 16 -1.29 12.66 1.09
C ALA A 16 -1.40 12.17 -0.37
N ARG A 17 -0.41 12.46 -1.22
CA ARG A 17 -0.43 12.04 -2.64
C ARG A 17 -0.18 10.54 -2.82
N PRO A 18 0.93 9.95 -2.31
CA PRO A 18 1.12 8.50 -2.31
C PRO A 18 -0.06 7.74 -1.69
N ALA A 19 -0.63 8.26 -0.58
CA ALA A 19 -1.79 7.65 0.06
C ALA A 19 -3.03 7.62 -0.87
N ALA A 20 -3.30 8.72 -1.58
CA ALA A 20 -4.39 8.77 -2.55
C ALA A 20 -4.19 7.78 -3.71
N LEU A 21 -2.96 7.68 -4.24
CA LEU A 21 -2.62 6.73 -5.30
C LEU A 21 -2.76 5.28 -4.81
N LEU A 22 -2.30 4.96 -3.60
CA LEU A 22 -2.45 3.63 -3.01
C LEU A 22 -3.92 3.24 -2.85
N VAL A 23 -4.74 4.16 -2.34
CA VAL A 23 -6.18 3.93 -2.20
C VAL A 23 -6.85 3.75 -3.55
N GLN A 24 -6.50 4.57 -4.53
CA GLN A 24 -7.05 4.47 -5.89
C GLN A 24 -6.65 3.15 -6.54
N THR A 25 -5.40 2.72 -6.41
CA THR A 25 -4.92 1.43 -6.92
C THR A 25 -5.61 0.27 -6.19
N ALA A 26 -5.66 0.30 -4.87
CA ALA A 26 -6.33 -0.74 -4.07
C ALA A 26 -7.82 -0.86 -4.44
N ALA A 27 -8.51 0.25 -4.72
CA ALA A 27 -9.92 0.26 -5.06
C ALA A 27 -10.24 -0.32 -6.45
N GLN A 28 -9.24 -0.53 -7.32
CA GLN A 28 -9.43 -1.19 -8.62
C GLN A 28 -9.65 -2.70 -8.50
N PHE A 29 -9.24 -3.29 -7.38
CA PHE A 29 -9.30 -4.73 -7.16
C PHE A 29 -10.52 -5.14 -6.33
N LYS A 30 -11.05 -6.34 -6.60
CA LYS A 30 -12.11 -6.95 -5.80
C LYS A 30 -11.58 -7.46 -4.47
N ALA A 31 -10.33 -7.91 -4.42
CA ALA A 31 -9.67 -8.40 -3.22
C ALA A 31 -9.74 -7.38 -2.08
N GLU A 32 -9.87 -7.89 -0.86
CA GLU A 32 -9.58 -7.11 0.34
C GLU A 32 -8.07 -6.92 0.43
N ILE A 33 -7.64 -5.68 0.67
CA ILE A 33 -6.22 -5.33 0.72
C ILE A 33 -5.97 -4.70 2.08
N TYR A 34 -5.00 -5.23 2.80
CA TYR A 34 -4.57 -4.75 4.10
C TYR A 34 -3.09 -4.40 4.09
N LEU A 35 -2.74 -3.34 4.82
CA LEU A 35 -1.38 -2.87 4.97
C LEU A 35 -1.01 -2.87 6.46
N SER A 36 0.21 -3.30 6.79
CA SER A 36 0.73 -3.29 8.15
C SER A 36 2.15 -2.73 8.18
N LYS A 37 2.51 -2.01 9.26
CA LYS A 37 3.85 -1.44 9.48
C LYS A 37 4.19 -1.44 10.97
N GLY A 38 5.18 -2.22 11.39
CA GLY A 38 5.53 -2.37 12.80
C GLY A 38 4.33 -2.87 13.61
N ASP A 39 3.95 -2.15 14.66
CA ASP A 39 2.80 -2.48 15.51
C ASP A 39 1.44 -2.06 14.92
N VAL A 40 1.42 -1.30 13.82
CA VAL A 40 0.19 -0.92 13.12
C VAL A 40 -0.21 -2.08 12.23
N ASP A 41 -1.23 -2.83 12.63
CA ASP A 41 -1.70 -4.01 11.90
C ASP A 41 -3.00 -3.76 11.15
N GLY A 42 -3.08 -4.29 9.93
CA GLY A 42 -4.33 -4.56 9.24
C GLY A 42 -5.13 -3.32 8.86
N VAL A 43 -4.50 -2.22 8.43
CA VAL A 43 -5.27 -1.09 7.90
C VAL A 43 -5.82 -1.43 6.51
N ASN A 44 -7.08 -1.08 6.26
CA ASN A 44 -7.68 -1.29 4.95
C ASN A 44 -7.00 -0.38 3.91
N GLY A 45 -6.37 -0.97 2.90
CA GLY A 45 -5.67 -0.28 1.82
C GLY A 45 -6.56 0.59 0.94
N LYS A 46 -7.88 0.41 0.99
CA LYS A 46 -8.90 1.23 0.32
C LYS A 46 -9.39 2.41 1.18
N SER A 47 -8.87 2.57 2.40
CA SER A 47 -9.22 3.67 3.31
C SER A 47 -8.08 4.69 3.38
N ILE A 48 -8.33 5.90 2.86
CA ILE A 48 -7.36 7.00 2.90
C ILE A 48 -6.90 7.34 4.31
N MET A 49 -7.81 7.29 5.29
CA MET A 49 -7.48 7.55 6.70
C MET A 49 -6.56 6.44 7.25
N GLY A 50 -6.85 5.18 6.94
CA GLY A 50 -6.03 4.04 7.35
C GLY A 50 -4.61 4.10 6.79
N VAL A 51 -4.51 4.35 5.47
CA VAL A 51 -3.22 4.46 4.77
C VAL A 51 -2.37 5.61 5.31
N MET A 52 -2.96 6.77 5.60
CA MET A 52 -2.21 7.89 6.21
C MET A 52 -1.75 7.58 7.64
N MET A 53 -2.53 6.82 8.41
CA MET A 53 -2.17 6.44 9.79
C MET A 53 -1.00 5.47 9.88
N LEU A 54 -0.66 4.73 8.81
CA LEU A 54 0.56 3.91 8.77
C LEU A 54 1.81 4.76 9.00
N ALA A 55 1.80 6.04 8.61
CA ALA A 55 2.94 6.95 8.74
C ALA A 55 4.26 6.30 8.28
N ALA A 56 4.24 5.63 7.12
CA ALA A 56 5.39 4.88 6.62
C ALA A 56 6.40 5.84 5.99
N GLU A 57 7.52 6.02 6.67
CA GLU A 57 8.65 6.84 6.22
C GLU A 57 9.53 6.10 5.21
N GLN A 58 10.48 6.81 4.59
CA GLN A 58 11.46 6.19 3.70
C GLN A 58 12.22 5.06 4.43
N GLY A 59 12.37 3.91 3.77
CA GLY A 59 13.02 2.72 4.32
C GLY A 59 12.11 1.88 5.22
N ALA A 60 10.89 2.32 5.54
CA ALA A 60 9.94 1.50 6.26
C ALA A 60 9.57 0.24 5.46
N GLN A 61 9.41 -0.87 6.18
CA GLN A 61 8.84 -2.10 5.63
C GLN A 61 7.33 -2.11 5.86
N VAL A 62 6.57 -2.27 4.78
CA VAL A 62 5.12 -2.38 4.81
C VAL A 62 4.73 -3.76 4.31
N ALA A 63 4.07 -4.53 5.16
CA ALA A 63 3.44 -5.79 4.75
C ALA A 63 2.14 -5.48 4.00
N VAL A 64 1.98 -6.06 2.82
CA VAL A 64 0.80 -5.97 1.98
C VAL A 64 0.17 -7.35 1.94
N ARG A 65 -1.09 -7.43 2.35
CA ARG A 65 -1.88 -8.66 2.32
C ARG A 65 -3.07 -8.46 1.41
N ALA A 66 -3.29 -9.39 0.48
CA ALA A 66 -4.44 -9.40 -0.39
C ALA A 66 -5.20 -10.73 -0.27
N GLU A 67 -6.52 -10.65 -0.23
CA GLU A 67 -7.41 -11.82 -0.19
C GLU A 67 -8.60 -11.62 -1.14
N GLY A 68 -8.72 -12.48 -2.14
CA GLY A 68 -9.83 -12.44 -3.09
C GLY A 68 -9.48 -12.95 -4.50
N GLU A 69 -10.41 -12.76 -5.43
CA GLU A 69 -10.34 -13.29 -6.80
C GLU A 69 -9.13 -12.78 -7.61
N ASP A 70 -8.69 -11.56 -7.34
CA ASP A 70 -7.60 -10.86 -8.03
C ASP A 70 -6.43 -10.52 -7.08
N GLU A 71 -6.24 -11.32 -6.03
CA GLU A 71 -5.24 -11.07 -4.98
C GLU A 71 -3.79 -11.03 -5.47
N ASP A 72 -3.42 -11.87 -6.45
CA ASP A 72 -2.08 -11.88 -7.04
C ASP A 72 -1.81 -10.59 -7.84
N ALA A 73 -2.78 -10.12 -8.62
CA ALA A 73 -2.66 -8.88 -9.38
C ALA A 73 -2.65 -7.66 -8.44
N ALA A 74 -3.48 -7.70 -7.39
CA ALA A 74 -3.53 -6.67 -6.37
C ALA A 74 -2.19 -6.53 -5.65
N ILE A 75 -1.58 -7.65 -5.23
CA ILE A 75 -0.33 -7.60 -4.47
C ILE A 75 0.83 -7.09 -5.33
N GLU A 76 0.89 -7.46 -6.61
CA GLU A 76 1.92 -6.96 -7.52
C GLU A 76 1.79 -5.45 -7.76
N ALA A 77 0.58 -4.96 -8.02
CA ALA A 77 0.33 -3.54 -8.23
C ALA A 77 0.66 -2.71 -6.97
N MET A 78 0.24 -3.19 -5.80
CA MET A 78 0.46 -2.51 -4.53
C MET A 78 1.93 -2.47 -4.12
N VAL A 79 2.64 -3.61 -4.21
CA VAL A 79 4.08 -3.66 -3.89
C VAL A 79 4.87 -2.77 -4.85
N SER A 80 4.62 -2.89 -6.16
CA SER A 80 5.29 -2.07 -7.18
C SER A 80 5.10 -0.57 -6.92
N LEU A 81 3.87 -0.17 -6.56
CA LEU A 81 3.58 1.23 -6.24
C LEU A 81 4.30 1.69 -4.97
N LEU A 82 4.29 0.88 -3.90
CA LEU A 82 4.97 1.18 -2.63
C LEU A 82 6.50 1.30 -2.79
N GLU A 83 7.10 0.49 -3.65
CA GLU A 83 8.54 0.50 -3.96
C GLU A 83 8.93 1.59 -4.97
N SER A 84 7.97 2.29 -5.56
CA SER A 84 8.23 3.43 -6.44
C SER A 84 8.52 4.73 -5.67
N THR A 85 8.88 5.79 -6.39
CA THR A 85 8.97 7.16 -5.84
C THR A 85 7.65 7.93 -5.94
N PHE A 86 6.59 7.33 -6.49
CA PHE A 86 5.29 7.96 -6.77
C PHE A 86 5.37 9.21 -7.70
N GLU A 87 6.50 9.42 -8.36
CA GLU A 87 6.67 10.48 -9.37
C GLU A 87 6.01 10.07 -10.70
N GLY A 88 5.41 11.03 -11.41
CA GLY A 88 4.84 10.80 -12.75
C GLY A 88 3.52 10.03 -12.82
N GLN A 89 2.95 9.58 -11.70
CA GLN A 89 1.63 8.98 -11.64
C GLN A 89 0.61 10.08 -11.30
N THR A 90 -0.08 10.59 -12.33
CA THR A 90 -1.14 11.61 -12.23
C THR A 90 -2.49 11.02 -12.54
#